data_AF-A0A949YJ67-F1
#
_entry.id   AF-A0A949YJ67-F1
#
_cell.length_a   1.000
_cell.length_b   1.000
_cell.length_c   1.000
_cell.angle_alpha   90.00
_cell.angle_beta   90.00
_cell.angle_gamma   90.00
#
_symmetry.space_group_name_H-M   'P 1'
#
loop_
_entity.id
_entity.type
_entity.pdbx_description
1 polymer ?
#
loop_
_entity_poly.entity_id
_entity_poly.type
_entity_poly.pdbx_seq_one_letter_code
_entity_poly.pdbx_strand_id
1 'polypeptide(L)'
;MAHRDLHPGARLAALELLCLAGLLAGVAGCGARDPVRATASVVESISGGLDTAVLRIATTWPRPEQEQLEQEFRDKTSGAVPVRLVWVELSPGTRLDNFGTHALPVDVLLGGPLTEYVRLSRAGRLEPLDGQGAPYWFVARRRQIVLSDGFSPRPEQIAFDDPRVDPPTMTWAAGQLRKGSWRVGYARLVLLFSHSFHRPGWQSGSAAAAANRGEAAHTLRVAALSGSASEGDLDPSVVPWNEGAAILRGNWHAPQARAFLRFLADHHGATPGRETSDLDPEVSDLLADLLGATLVDAQEELLVAASALARAGDPVSARAQAWLTEPPPWPPASVEKLQTRGGDIALAMLQDLAGQIAPDPEPRFWLVQSWLRPDRPIDHSMLTELARAAGGCLVREPRFRAWLRG
;
A
#
# COMPACT_ATOMS: atom_id res chain seq x y z
N MET A 1 20.76 17.43 -59.58
CA MET A 1 21.33 17.01 -58.29
C MET A 1 21.40 18.23 -57.40
N ALA A 2 20.43 18.41 -56.50
CA ALA A 2 20.39 19.54 -55.57
C ALA A 2 20.07 18.99 -54.18
N HIS A 3 21.10 18.88 -53.34
CA HIS A 3 20.94 18.63 -51.92
C HIS A 3 20.52 19.93 -51.25
N ARG A 4 19.30 19.97 -50.70
CA ARG A 4 18.84 21.04 -49.81
C ARG A 4 19.54 20.87 -48.46
N ASP A 5 20.33 21.85 -48.09
CA ASP A 5 20.87 22.00 -46.74
C ASP A 5 19.71 22.27 -45.75
N LEU A 6 19.54 21.36 -44.80
CA LEU A 6 18.63 21.52 -43.68
C LEU A 6 19.22 22.50 -42.66
N HIS A 7 18.38 23.46 -42.21
CA HIS A 7 18.69 24.48 -41.21
C HIS A 7 19.34 23.90 -39.93
N PRO A 8 20.34 24.58 -39.33
CA PRO A 8 21.05 24.10 -38.14
C PRO A 8 20.16 23.85 -36.91
N GLY A 9 18.99 24.51 -36.81
CA GLY A 9 18.00 24.25 -35.75
C GLY A 9 17.31 22.89 -35.84
N ALA A 10 17.15 22.34 -37.05
CA ALA A 10 16.54 21.01 -37.24
C ALA A 10 17.49 19.87 -36.83
N ARG A 11 18.81 20.11 -36.88
CA ARG A 11 19.82 19.14 -36.44
C ARG A 11 19.89 19.03 -34.92
N LEU A 12 19.64 20.11 -34.19
CA LEU A 12 19.59 20.12 -32.72
C LEU A 12 18.37 19.35 -32.20
N ALA A 13 17.18 19.61 -32.76
CA ALA A 13 15.97 18.88 -32.39
C ALA A 13 16.06 17.37 -32.72
N ALA A 14 16.67 17.02 -33.85
CA ALA A 14 16.89 15.62 -34.23
C ALA A 14 17.91 14.90 -33.32
N LEU A 15 18.95 15.60 -32.85
CA LEU A 15 19.93 15.06 -31.91
C LEU A 15 19.33 14.88 -30.50
N GLU A 16 18.53 15.83 -30.03
CA GLU A 16 17.83 15.69 -28.74
C GLU A 16 16.83 14.53 -28.76
N LEU A 17 16.09 14.34 -29.86
CA LEU A 17 15.18 13.19 -30.05
C LEU A 17 15.93 11.86 -30.14
N LEU A 18 17.10 11.81 -30.78
CA LEU A 18 17.94 10.60 -30.85
C LEU A 18 18.58 10.25 -29.49
N CYS A 19 18.99 11.25 -28.71
CA CYS A 19 19.50 11.04 -27.35
C CYS A 19 18.39 10.54 -26.41
N LEU A 20 17.17 11.07 -26.52
CA LEU A 20 16.02 10.60 -25.74
C LEU A 20 15.59 9.18 -26.13
N ALA A 21 15.62 8.85 -27.42
CA ALA A 21 15.35 7.49 -27.91
C ALA A 21 16.42 6.47 -27.45
N GLY A 22 17.69 6.87 -27.42
CA GLY A 22 18.79 6.05 -26.91
C GLY A 22 18.70 5.80 -25.41
N LEU A 23 18.26 6.78 -24.63
CA LEU A 23 18.08 6.66 -23.17
C LEU A 23 16.89 5.75 -22.80
N LEU A 24 15.84 5.74 -23.61
CA LEU A 24 14.68 4.86 -23.44
C LEU A 24 14.96 3.40 -23.86
N ALA A 25 15.83 3.18 -24.86
CA ALA A 25 16.26 1.83 -25.24
C ALA A 25 17.18 1.18 -24.19
N GLY A 26 17.93 1.96 -23.42
CA GLY A 26 18.85 1.46 -22.38
C GLY A 26 18.17 0.98 -21.09
N VAL A 27 16.91 1.35 -20.84
CA VAL A 27 16.17 1.01 -19.61
C VAL A 27 15.28 -0.24 -19.78
N ALA A 28 15.08 -0.72 -21.02
CA ALA A 28 14.20 -1.86 -21.33
C ALA A 28 14.84 -3.25 -21.14
N GLY A 29 15.83 -3.36 -20.24
CA GLY A 29 16.41 -4.63 -19.81
C GLY A 29 15.71 -5.19 -18.58
N CYS A 30 14.43 -5.58 -18.71
CA CYS A 30 13.73 -6.63 -17.93
C CYS A 30 12.20 -6.50 -18.11
N GLY A 31 11.61 -7.40 -18.91
CA GLY A 31 10.27 -7.95 -18.62
C GLY A 31 9.00 -7.13 -18.93
N ALA A 32 9.06 -6.00 -19.62
CA ALA A 32 7.83 -5.27 -20.01
C ALA A 32 7.34 -5.66 -21.41
N ARG A 33 6.05 -5.98 -21.53
CA ARG A 33 5.35 -6.11 -22.82
C ARG A 33 5.36 -4.75 -23.53
N ASP A 34 6.07 -4.72 -24.66
CA ASP A 34 5.95 -3.80 -25.78
C ASP A 34 6.34 -2.31 -25.56
N PRO A 35 7.66 -1.98 -25.54
CA PRO A 35 8.17 -0.61 -25.35
C PRO A 35 7.82 0.37 -26.50
N VAL A 36 7.34 -0.14 -27.64
CA VAL A 36 6.94 0.65 -28.81
C VAL A 36 5.63 1.42 -28.56
N ARG A 37 4.76 0.96 -27.66
CA ARG A 37 3.52 1.68 -27.31
C ARG A 37 3.72 2.81 -26.31
N ALA A 38 4.63 2.64 -25.35
CA ALA A 38 4.94 3.70 -24.37
C ALA A 38 5.55 4.93 -25.06
N THR A 39 6.45 4.70 -26.03
CA THR A 39 7.07 5.74 -26.84
C THR A 39 6.09 6.43 -27.79
N ALA A 40 5.12 5.71 -28.36
CA ALA A 40 4.08 6.29 -29.20
C ALA A 40 3.20 7.30 -28.45
N SER A 41 2.83 7.03 -27.18
CA SER A 41 2.01 7.98 -26.39
C SER A 41 2.76 9.28 -26.02
N VAL A 42 4.09 9.20 -25.87
CA VAL A 42 4.94 10.36 -25.57
C VAL A 42 5.11 11.24 -26.81
N VAL A 43 5.25 10.66 -28.00
CA VAL A 43 5.38 11.42 -29.26
C VAL A 43 4.05 12.08 -29.68
N GLU A 44 2.91 11.43 -29.41
CA GLU A 44 1.58 12.04 -29.60
C GLU A 44 1.32 13.21 -28.61
N SER A 45 2.00 13.25 -27.46
CA SER A 45 1.93 14.34 -26.50
C SER A 45 2.70 15.60 -26.92
N ILE A 46 3.60 15.50 -27.90
CA ILE A 46 4.40 16.64 -28.40
C ILE A 46 3.74 17.28 -29.64
N SER A 47 2.84 16.55 -30.31
CA SER A 47 2.19 17.00 -31.56
C SER A 47 0.78 17.60 -31.36
N GLY A 48 0.29 17.67 -30.11
CA GLY A 48 -0.97 18.33 -29.78
C GLY A 48 -0.80 19.86 -29.77
N GLY A 49 -1.61 20.56 -30.56
CA GLY A 49 -1.52 22.01 -30.76
C GLY A 49 -1.45 22.83 -29.46
N LEU A 50 -0.77 23.98 -29.55
CA LEU A 50 -0.40 24.91 -28.47
C LEU A 50 -1.55 25.46 -27.60
N ASP A 51 -2.80 25.09 -27.87
CA ASP A 51 -4.01 25.59 -27.20
C ASP A 51 -4.69 24.59 -26.25
N THR A 52 -4.12 23.41 -26.00
CA THR A 52 -4.72 22.41 -25.07
C THR A 52 -3.88 22.24 -23.81
N ALA A 53 -4.47 22.53 -22.65
CA ALA A 53 -3.81 22.27 -21.37
C ALA A 53 -3.84 20.75 -21.08
N VAL A 54 -2.68 20.16 -20.78
CA VAL A 54 -2.57 18.72 -20.48
C VAL A 54 -2.50 18.52 -18.96
N LEU A 55 -3.36 17.64 -18.43
CA LEU A 55 -3.36 17.23 -17.03
C LEU A 55 -3.01 15.74 -16.92
N ARG A 56 -1.87 15.42 -16.30
CA ARG A 56 -1.39 14.04 -16.13
C ARG A 56 -1.86 13.47 -14.80
N ILE A 57 -2.61 12.38 -14.85
CA ILE A 57 -3.21 11.75 -13.67
C ILE A 57 -2.66 10.34 -13.52
N ALA A 58 -1.90 10.11 -12.44
CA ALA A 58 -1.47 8.76 -12.08
C ALA A 58 -2.59 8.07 -11.29
N THR A 59 -2.99 6.88 -11.72
CA THR A 59 -4.16 6.22 -11.15
C THR A 59 -4.08 4.71 -11.09
N THR A 60 -4.67 4.13 -10.03
CA THR A 60 -4.95 2.69 -9.89
C THR A 60 -6.33 2.30 -10.42
N TRP A 61 -7.12 3.26 -10.92
CA TRP A 61 -8.48 3.00 -11.39
C TRP A 61 -8.46 2.27 -12.73
N PRO A 62 -9.41 1.35 -12.99
CA PRO A 62 -9.43 0.59 -14.23
C PRO A 62 -9.81 1.47 -15.42
N ARG A 63 -9.28 1.14 -16.60
CA ARG A 63 -9.46 1.91 -17.85
C ARG A 63 -10.90 2.30 -18.19
N PRO A 64 -11.93 1.44 -18.04
CA PRO A 64 -13.31 1.86 -18.32
C PRO A 64 -13.79 3.01 -17.42
N GLU A 65 -13.33 3.05 -16.16
CA GLU A 65 -13.66 4.16 -15.25
C GLU A 65 -12.90 5.44 -15.64
N GLN A 66 -11.66 5.32 -16.12
CA GLN A 66 -10.88 6.46 -16.62
C GLN A 66 -11.54 7.10 -17.84
N GLU A 67 -11.96 6.28 -18.81
CA GLU A 67 -12.62 6.73 -20.05
C GLU A 67 -13.95 7.43 -19.76
N GLN A 68 -14.74 6.87 -18.82
CA GLN A 68 -15.97 7.51 -18.35
C GLN A 68 -15.68 8.86 -17.69
N LEU A 69 -14.71 8.91 -16.77
CA LEU A 69 -14.38 10.12 -16.02
C LEU A 69 -13.84 11.22 -16.95
N GLU A 70 -13.07 10.85 -17.97
CA GLU A 70 -12.58 11.79 -18.98
C GLU A 70 -13.71 12.40 -19.79
N GLN A 71 -14.68 11.58 -20.22
CA GLN A 71 -15.84 12.04 -20.97
C GLN A 71 -16.69 13.00 -20.12
N GLU A 72 -16.99 12.62 -18.88
CA GLU A 72 -17.79 13.45 -17.96
C GLU A 72 -17.08 14.77 -17.62
N PHE A 73 -15.77 14.73 -17.37
CA PHE A 73 -14.97 15.93 -17.11
C PHE A 73 -15.00 16.87 -18.30
N ARG A 74 -14.75 16.34 -19.52
CA ARG A 74 -14.76 17.12 -20.77
C ARG A 74 -16.10 17.82 -20.99
N ASP A 75 -17.20 17.10 -20.81
CA ASP A 75 -18.55 17.65 -20.98
C ASP A 75 -18.82 18.81 -20.01
N LYS A 76 -18.29 18.72 -18.79
CA LYS A 76 -18.46 19.73 -17.73
C LYS A 76 -17.51 20.90 -17.82
N THR A 77 -16.31 20.72 -18.38
CA THR A 77 -15.26 21.76 -18.46
C THR A 77 -15.12 22.36 -19.85
N SER A 78 -16.20 22.41 -20.64
CA SER A 78 -16.27 22.99 -21.99
C SER A 78 -16.06 24.53 -22.01
N GLY A 79 -14.93 25.00 -21.46
CA GLY A 79 -14.50 26.40 -21.44
C GLY A 79 -13.56 26.77 -22.60
N ALA A 80 -12.97 27.97 -22.55
CA ALA A 80 -12.15 28.54 -23.64
C ALA A 80 -10.85 27.79 -23.96
N VAL A 81 -10.32 27.00 -23.01
CA VAL A 81 -9.14 26.15 -23.18
C VAL A 81 -9.52 24.73 -22.78
N PRO A 82 -9.65 23.79 -23.73
CA PRO A 82 -9.95 22.40 -23.39
C PRO A 82 -8.80 21.80 -22.57
N VAL A 83 -9.14 21.09 -21.50
CA VAL A 83 -8.18 20.32 -20.71
C VAL A 83 -8.21 18.88 -21.20
N ARG A 84 -7.05 18.37 -21.64
CA ARG A 84 -6.87 16.96 -22.01
C ARG A 84 -6.32 16.19 -20.81
N LEU A 85 -7.01 15.12 -20.42
CA LEU A 85 -6.51 14.20 -19.40
C LEU A 85 -5.53 13.20 -20.04
N VAL A 86 -4.43 12.94 -19.35
CA VAL A 86 -3.45 11.91 -19.72
C VAL A 86 -3.31 10.97 -18.54
N TRP A 87 -3.75 9.73 -18.72
CA TRP A 87 -3.72 8.71 -17.69
C TRP A 87 -2.35 8.02 -17.62
N VAL A 88 -1.78 7.96 -16.43
CA VAL A 88 -0.59 7.18 -16.11
C VAL A 88 -1.05 6.01 -15.24
N GLU A 89 -1.16 4.83 -15.84
CA GLU A 89 -1.64 3.64 -15.14
C GLU A 89 -0.61 3.15 -14.12
N LEU A 90 -1.06 2.97 -12.88
CA LEU A 90 -0.26 2.44 -11.79
C LEU A 90 -0.54 0.95 -11.64
N SER A 91 0.52 0.15 -11.59
CA SER A 91 0.38 -1.26 -11.21
C SER A 91 -0.16 -1.37 -9.77
N PRO A 92 -1.00 -2.37 -9.47
CA PRO A 92 -1.41 -2.67 -8.10
C PRO A 92 -0.20 -2.75 -7.15
N GLY A 93 -0.33 -2.22 -5.94
CA GLY A 93 0.75 -2.19 -4.95
C GLY A 93 1.87 -1.16 -5.20
N THR A 94 1.80 -0.36 -6.27
CA THR A 94 2.77 0.72 -6.50
C THR A 94 2.71 1.73 -5.35
N ARG A 95 3.83 1.95 -4.66
CA ARG A 95 3.94 2.98 -3.63
C ARG A 95 3.93 4.37 -4.24
N LEU A 96 3.16 5.29 -3.65
CA LEU A 96 2.95 6.61 -4.23
C LEU A 96 4.09 7.59 -3.89
N ASP A 97 4.93 7.24 -2.91
CA ASP A 97 6.12 7.97 -2.52
C ASP A 97 7.23 7.95 -3.60
N ASN A 98 7.15 7.10 -4.62
CA ASN A 98 8.13 7.12 -5.72
C ASN A 98 7.85 8.20 -6.78
N PHE A 99 6.70 8.90 -6.74
CA PHE A 99 6.31 9.86 -7.80
C PHE A 99 6.83 11.29 -7.57
N GLY A 100 7.70 11.76 -8.47
CA GLY A 100 8.25 13.13 -8.43
C GLY A 100 9.77 13.20 -8.28
N THR A 101 10.45 12.07 -8.09
CA THR A 101 11.91 11.99 -8.09
C THR A 101 12.47 11.72 -9.48
N HIS A 102 11.86 10.88 -10.34
CA HIS A 102 12.36 10.60 -11.70
C HIS A 102 11.28 10.40 -12.80
N ALA A 103 11.61 10.91 -13.99
CA ALA A 103 11.12 10.63 -15.36
C ALA A 103 9.71 11.04 -15.85
N LEU A 104 8.64 11.09 -15.04
CA LEU A 104 7.32 11.50 -15.55
C LEU A 104 6.67 12.59 -14.66
N PRO A 105 6.36 13.79 -15.20
CA PRO A 105 5.63 14.80 -14.45
C PRO A 105 4.18 14.34 -14.27
N VAL A 106 3.80 14.03 -13.04
CA VAL A 106 2.42 13.67 -12.67
C VAL A 106 1.79 14.86 -11.95
N ASP A 107 0.62 15.30 -12.41
CA ASP A 107 -0.09 16.44 -11.85
C ASP A 107 -0.99 16.06 -10.67
N VAL A 108 -1.69 14.92 -10.80
CA VAL A 108 -2.67 14.42 -9.83
C VAL A 108 -2.42 12.93 -9.55
N LEU A 109 -2.52 12.55 -8.28
CA LEU A 109 -2.64 11.16 -7.84
C LEU A 109 -4.13 10.86 -7.62
N LEU A 110 -4.61 9.71 -8.11
CA LEU A 110 -5.99 9.26 -7.98
C LEU A 110 -6.03 7.76 -7.66
N GLY A 111 -6.75 7.35 -6.61
CA GLY A 111 -6.82 5.94 -6.20
C GLY A 111 -5.82 5.59 -5.10
N GLY A 112 -5.78 4.31 -4.72
CA GLY A 112 -4.86 3.81 -3.68
C GLY A 112 -5.26 4.19 -2.24
N PRO A 113 -4.60 3.57 -1.23
CA PRO A 113 -4.99 3.72 0.18
C PRO A 113 -4.68 5.11 0.74
N LEU A 114 -5.50 5.59 1.68
CA LEU A 114 -5.32 6.89 2.33
C LEU A 114 -4.00 7.04 3.11
N THR A 115 -3.41 5.95 3.59
CA THR A 115 -2.12 5.96 4.31
C THR A 115 -0.99 6.54 3.46
N GLU A 116 -1.00 6.30 2.14
CA GLU A 116 0.00 6.85 1.22
C GLU A 116 -0.14 8.37 1.07
N TYR A 117 -1.37 8.89 1.09
CA TYR A 117 -1.62 10.34 1.05
C TYR A 117 -1.19 11.03 2.34
N VAL A 118 -1.37 10.38 3.51
CA VAL A 118 -0.82 10.86 4.78
C VAL A 118 0.72 10.90 4.72
N ARG A 119 1.35 9.84 4.20
CA ARG A 119 2.82 9.78 4.03
C ARG A 119 3.33 10.93 3.15
N LEU A 120 2.71 11.14 1.99
CA LEU A 120 3.05 12.23 1.07
C LEU A 120 2.81 13.61 1.68
N SER A 121 1.72 13.79 2.43
CA SER A 121 1.39 15.02 3.16
C SER A 121 2.48 15.35 4.20
N ARG A 122 2.82 14.38 5.07
CA ARG A 122 3.87 14.52 6.09
C ARG A 122 5.25 14.81 5.47
N ALA A 123 5.52 14.26 4.29
CA ALA A 123 6.74 14.54 3.52
C ALA A 123 6.73 15.91 2.82
N GLY A 124 5.64 16.69 2.92
CA GLY A 124 5.51 17.99 2.25
C GLY A 124 5.44 17.90 0.73
N ARG A 125 4.94 16.78 0.19
CA ARG A 125 4.90 16.51 -1.26
C ARG A 125 3.55 16.76 -1.92
N LEU A 126 2.55 17.16 -1.14
CA LEU A 126 1.23 17.52 -1.63
C LEU A 126 1.01 19.03 -1.60
N GLU A 127 0.24 19.53 -2.56
CA GLU A 127 -0.34 20.88 -2.50
C GLU A 127 -1.63 20.86 -1.68
N PRO A 128 -1.90 21.90 -0.85
CA PRO A 128 -3.20 22.07 -0.22
C PRO A 128 -4.31 22.30 -1.26
N LEU A 129 -5.47 21.67 -1.07
CA LEU A 129 -6.57 21.66 -2.05
C LEU A 129 -7.17 23.03 -2.38
N ASP A 130 -7.24 23.94 -1.40
CA ASP A 130 -7.79 25.30 -1.55
C ASP A 130 -6.95 26.38 -0.83
N GLY A 131 -5.63 26.16 -0.69
CA GLY A 131 -4.70 27.13 -0.09
C GLY A 131 -4.28 26.78 1.34
N GLN A 132 -3.61 27.71 2.03
CA GLN A 132 -3.04 27.44 3.35
C GLN A 132 -4.11 26.98 4.35
N GLY A 133 -3.83 25.88 5.07
CA GLY A 133 -4.74 25.29 6.05
C GLY A 133 -5.83 24.38 5.45
N ALA A 134 -5.97 24.30 4.13
CA ALA A 134 -6.85 23.33 3.49
C ALA A 134 -6.30 21.90 3.60
N PRO A 135 -7.17 20.87 3.55
CA PRO A 135 -6.73 19.49 3.46
C PRO A 135 -5.84 19.26 2.24
N TYR A 136 -4.95 18.26 2.32
CA TYR A 136 -3.98 17.95 1.26
C TYR A 136 -4.48 16.90 0.26
N TRP A 137 -5.58 16.20 0.58
CA TRP A 137 -6.19 15.19 -0.28
C TRP A 137 -7.69 15.11 -0.08
N PHE A 138 -8.39 14.55 -1.07
CA PHE A 138 -9.77 14.11 -0.98
C PHE A 138 -9.82 12.60 -0.75
N VAL A 139 -10.87 12.12 -0.09
CA VAL A 139 -11.39 10.76 -0.25
C VAL A 139 -12.22 10.77 -1.53
N ALA A 140 -11.61 10.31 -2.62
CA ALA A 140 -12.18 10.35 -3.97
C ALA A 140 -13.31 9.35 -4.16
N ARG A 141 -13.15 8.15 -3.58
CA ARG A 141 -14.15 7.10 -3.66
C ARG A 141 -14.14 6.24 -2.41
N ARG A 142 -15.32 5.74 -2.06
CA ARG A 142 -15.51 4.70 -1.04
C ARG A 142 -15.96 3.42 -1.72
N ARG A 143 -15.31 2.33 -1.36
CA ARG A 143 -15.57 0.97 -1.84
C ARG A 143 -15.57 0.02 -0.64
N GLN A 144 -15.73 -1.25 -0.91
CA GLN A 144 -15.64 -2.31 0.08
C GLN A 144 -14.66 -3.39 -0.37
N ILE A 145 -13.87 -3.91 0.55
CA ILE A 145 -13.14 -5.16 0.33
C ILE A 145 -14.02 -6.30 0.82
N VAL A 146 -14.28 -7.22 -0.11
CA VAL A 146 -15.08 -8.41 0.12
C VAL A 146 -14.28 -9.65 -0.26
N LEU A 147 -14.53 -10.75 0.43
CA LEU A 147 -14.10 -12.06 -0.03
C LEU A 147 -15.11 -12.51 -1.09
N SER A 148 -14.63 -12.87 -2.28
CA SER A 148 -15.51 -13.26 -3.41
C SER A 148 -16.47 -14.38 -2.99
N ASP A 149 -17.78 -14.18 -3.19
CA ASP A 149 -18.94 -15.04 -2.90
C ASP A 149 -19.17 -15.48 -1.43
N GLY A 150 -20.27 -14.96 -0.86
CA GLY A 150 -20.72 -15.10 0.53
C GLY A 150 -21.30 -16.46 0.94
N PHE A 151 -20.68 -17.56 0.56
CA PHE A 151 -21.00 -18.89 1.09
C PHE A 151 -19.74 -19.51 1.67
N SER A 152 -19.65 -19.52 3.01
CA SER A 152 -18.59 -20.14 3.84
C SER A 152 -17.53 -20.90 3.05
N PRO A 153 -16.58 -20.18 2.41
CA PRO A 153 -15.62 -20.82 1.53
C PRO A 153 -14.80 -21.78 2.38
N ARG A 154 -14.56 -23.00 1.87
CA ARG A 154 -13.56 -23.85 2.49
C ARG A 154 -12.24 -23.07 2.44
N PRO A 155 -11.58 -22.81 3.58
CA PRO A 155 -10.46 -21.89 3.59
C PRO A 155 -9.31 -22.34 2.66
N GLU A 156 -9.21 -23.65 2.38
CA GLU A 156 -8.31 -24.31 1.42
C GLU A 156 -8.35 -23.76 -0.02
N GLN A 157 -9.37 -22.97 -0.35
CA GLN A 157 -9.56 -22.42 -1.70
C GLN A 157 -9.42 -20.91 -1.78
N ILE A 158 -9.04 -20.25 -0.68
CA ILE A 158 -8.87 -18.80 -0.62
C ILE A 158 -7.40 -18.46 -0.84
N ALA A 159 -7.11 -17.58 -1.80
CA ALA A 159 -5.78 -16.99 -1.97
C ALA A 159 -5.75 -15.56 -1.43
N PHE A 160 -4.71 -15.25 -0.65
CA PHE A 160 -4.39 -13.90 -0.16
C PHE A 160 -3.05 -13.45 -0.74
N ASP A 161 -2.95 -12.15 -1.04
CA ASP A 161 -1.65 -11.54 -1.34
C ASP A 161 -0.90 -11.20 -0.05
N ASP A 162 0.39 -10.89 -0.17
CA ASP A 162 1.19 -10.45 0.97
C ASP A 162 0.80 -9.00 1.38
N PRO A 163 0.35 -8.77 2.64
CA PRO A 163 -0.06 -7.45 3.10
C PRO A 163 1.06 -6.39 3.06
N ARG A 164 2.33 -6.79 2.94
CA ARG A 164 3.46 -5.85 2.77
C ARG A 164 3.47 -5.16 1.41
N VAL A 165 2.87 -5.79 0.40
CA VAL A 165 2.87 -5.30 -0.98
C VAL A 165 1.47 -5.10 -1.55
N ASP A 166 0.44 -5.68 -0.92
CA ASP A 166 -0.95 -5.58 -1.37
C ASP A 166 -1.83 -4.77 -0.40
N PRO A 167 -2.12 -3.49 -0.73
CA PRO A 167 -2.92 -2.62 0.12
C PRO A 167 -4.34 -3.11 0.42
N PRO A 168 -5.09 -3.74 -0.51
CA PRO A 168 -6.39 -4.33 -0.18
C PRO A 168 -6.30 -5.42 0.90
N THR A 169 -5.35 -6.34 0.79
CA THR A 169 -5.14 -7.40 1.78
C THR A 169 -4.75 -6.80 3.13
N MET A 170 -3.86 -5.82 3.15
CA MET A 170 -3.47 -5.11 4.36
C MET A 170 -4.65 -4.43 5.05
N THR A 171 -5.46 -3.66 4.30
CA THR A 171 -6.63 -2.98 4.86
C THR A 171 -7.66 -3.97 5.37
N TRP A 172 -7.90 -5.07 4.63
CA TRP A 172 -8.82 -6.11 5.08
C TRP A 172 -8.35 -6.78 6.38
N ALA A 173 -7.07 -7.17 6.46
CA ALA A 173 -6.50 -7.78 7.66
C ALA A 173 -6.55 -6.82 8.87
N ALA A 174 -6.19 -5.55 8.68
CA ALA A 174 -6.33 -4.51 9.71
C ALA A 174 -7.80 -4.31 10.12
N GLY A 175 -8.75 -4.46 9.19
CA GLY A 175 -10.18 -4.47 9.48
C GLY A 175 -10.60 -5.67 10.32
N GLN A 176 -10.05 -6.86 10.07
CA GLN A 176 -10.32 -8.06 10.88
C GLN A 176 -9.80 -7.93 12.32
N LEU A 177 -8.61 -7.34 12.50
CA LEU A 177 -8.03 -7.10 13.82
C LEU A 177 -8.84 -6.13 14.68
N ARG A 178 -9.61 -5.23 14.06
CA ARG A 178 -10.52 -4.30 14.73
C ARG A 178 -11.88 -4.91 15.07
N LYS A 179 -12.20 -6.10 14.56
CA LYS A 179 -13.47 -6.79 14.83
C LYS A 179 -13.39 -7.56 16.14
N GLY A 180 -13.75 -6.89 17.23
CA GLY A 180 -13.68 -7.45 18.58
C GLY A 180 -12.32 -7.21 19.23
N SER A 181 -11.83 -8.15 20.03
CA SER A 181 -10.50 -8.02 20.63
C SER A 181 -9.41 -8.36 19.61
N TRP A 182 -8.24 -7.70 19.74
CA TRP A 182 -7.07 -7.96 18.90
C TRP A 182 -6.73 -9.45 18.81
N ARG A 183 -6.72 -10.13 19.95
CA ARG A 183 -6.42 -11.56 20.05
C ARG A 183 -7.39 -12.41 19.22
N VAL A 184 -8.69 -12.10 19.26
CA VAL A 184 -9.70 -12.83 18.48
C VAL A 184 -9.55 -12.55 16.98
N GLY A 185 -9.28 -11.29 16.60
CA GLY A 185 -9.03 -10.93 15.21
C GLY A 185 -7.77 -11.59 14.65
N TYR A 186 -6.68 -11.59 15.41
CA TYR A 186 -5.41 -12.21 15.04
C TYR A 186 -5.55 -13.72 14.91
N ALA A 187 -6.20 -14.38 15.88
CA ALA A 187 -6.50 -15.80 15.83
C ALA A 187 -7.28 -16.18 14.56
N ARG A 188 -8.26 -15.36 14.17
CA ARG A 188 -9.02 -15.57 12.93
C ARG A 188 -8.13 -15.49 11.70
N LEU A 189 -7.21 -14.52 11.64
CA LEU A 189 -6.26 -14.38 10.54
C LEU A 189 -5.32 -15.58 10.46
N VAL A 190 -4.73 -16.02 11.59
CA VAL A 190 -3.88 -17.21 11.64
C VAL A 190 -4.62 -18.43 11.10
N LEU A 191 -5.85 -18.67 11.55
CA LEU A 191 -6.65 -19.80 11.08
C LEU A 191 -7.01 -19.70 9.59
N LEU A 192 -7.28 -18.51 9.07
CA LEU A 192 -7.56 -18.34 7.64
C LEU A 192 -6.32 -18.59 6.79
N PHE A 193 -5.17 -18.03 7.19
CA PHE A 193 -3.92 -18.20 6.44
C PHE A 193 -3.35 -19.61 6.56
N SER A 194 -3.48 -20.28 7.72
CA SER A 194 -3.01 -21.65 7.92
C SER A 194 -3.74 -22.69 7.06
N HIS A 195 -4.93 -22.33 6.57
CA HIS A 195 -5.72 -23.17 5.69
C HIS A 195 -5.86 -22.58 4.29
N SER A 196 -5.20 -21.46 3.97
CA SER A 196 -5.35 -20.79 2.66
C SER A 196 -4.63 -21.52 1.52
N PHE A 197 -5.04 -21.25 0.29
CA PHE A 197 -4.36 -21.70 -0.92
C PHE A 197 -2.89 -21.27 -0.89
N HIS A 198 -1.99 -22.22 -1.13
CA HIS A 198 -0.57 -22.00 -0.98
C HIS A 198 0.00 -21.18 -2.15
N ARG A 199 0.69 -20.07 -1.82
CA ARG A 199 1.59 -19.29 -2.70
C ARG A 199 1.00 -18.83 -4.04
N PRO A 200 0.05 -17.88 -4.05
CA PRO A 200 -0.31 -17.20 -5.30
C PRO A 200 0.86 -16.39 -5.91
N GLY A 201 1.83 -15.97 -5.10
CA GLY A 201 3.00 -15.17 -5.48
C GLY A 201 3.29 -14.07 -4.45
N TRP A 202 4.46 -13.43 -4.54
CA TRP A 202 4.89 -12.35 -3.62
C TRP A 202 4.57 -10.94 -4.15
N GLN A 203 3.80 -10.84 -5.23
CA GLN A 203 3.47 -9.57 -5.88
C GLN A 203 2.00 -9.20 -5.61
N SER A 204 1.68 -7.92 -5.55
CA SER A 204 0.28 -7.48 -5.45
C SER A 204 -0.51 -7.95 -6.67
N GLY A 205 -1.72 -8.49 -6.43
CA GLY A 205 -2.58 -9.04 -7.45
C GLY A 205 -2.26 -10.49 -7.85
N SER A 206 -1.27 -11.13 -7.23
CA SER A 206 -0.95 -12.53 -7.45
C SER A 206 -2.13 -13.45 -7.12
N ALA A 207 -2.84 -13.18 -6.03
CA ALA A 207 -4.01 -13.94 -5.60
C ALA A 207 -5.20 -13.77 -6.55
N ALA A 208 -5.41 -12.54 -7.05
CA ALA A 208 -6.38 -12.27 -8.11
C ALA A 208 -6.04 -13.02 -9.40
N ALA A 209 -4.75 -13.07 -9.77
CA ALA A 209 -4.29 -13.81 -10.94
C ALA A 209 -4.49 -15.33 -10.78
N ALA A 210 -4.20 -15.90 -9.60
CA ALA A 210 -4.44 -17.30 -9.29
C ALA A 210 -5.94 -17.65 -9.37
N ALA A 211 -6.81 -16.80 -8.83
CA ALA A 211 -8.25 -16.97 -8.94
C ALA A 211 -8.75 -16.90 -10.40
N ASN A 212 -8.23 -15.97 -11.20
CA ASN A 212 -8.58 -15.87 -12.62
C ASN A 212 -8.11 -17.07 -13.45
N ARG A 213 -7.03 -17.75 -13.03
CA ARG A 213 -6.56 -19.01 -13.64
C ARG A 213 -7.33 -20.24 -13.13
N GLY A 214 -8.20 -20.09 -12.13
CA GLY A 214 -8.91 -21.20 -11.49
C GLY A 214 -8.06 -22.04 -10.53
N GLU A 215 -6.87 -21.54 -10.15
CA GLU A 215 -5.99 -22.20 -9.17
C GLU A 215 -6.51 -21.99 -7.74
N ALA A 216 -7.11 -20.82 -7.48
CA ALA A 216 -7.84 -20.52 -6.26
C ALA A 216 -9.32 -20.29 -6.60
N ALA A 217 -10.24 -20.69 -5.71
CA ALA A 217 -11.66 -20.43 -5.93
C ALA A 217 -12.06 -19.01 -5.48
N HIS A 218 -11.40 -18.50 -4.43
CA HIS A 218 -11.75 -17.22 -3.82
C HIS A 218 -10.51 -16.37 -3.55
N THR A 219 -10.72 -15.06 -3.53
CA THR A 219 -9.71 -14.06 -3.13
C THR A 219 -10.42 -12.76 -2.74
N LEU A 220 -9.66 -11.85 -2.14
CA LEU A 220 -10.14 -10.52 -1.80
C LEU A 220 -10.34 -9.69 -3.07
N ARG A 221 -11.45 -8.96 -3.12
CA ARG A 221 -11.78 -8.05 -4.22
C ARG A 221 -12.27 -6.72 -3.67
N VAL A 222 -11.86 -5.65 -4.34
CA VAL A 222 -12.39 -4.32 -4.08
C VAL A 222 -13.64 -4.13 -4.95
N ALA A 223 -14.80 -4.14 -4.33
CA ALA A 223 -16.10 -3.98 -5.00
C ALA A 223 -16.72 -2.61 -4.72
N ALA A 224 -17.63 -2.18 -5.59
CA ALA A 224 -18.46 -1.01 -5.31
C ALA A 224 -19.29 -1.25 -4.03
N LEU A 225 -19.53 -0.20 -3.25
CA LEU A 225 -20.48 -0.26 -2.14
C LEU A 225 -21.88 -0.48 -2.71
N SER A 226 -22.54 -1.58 -2.32
CA SER A 226 -23.95 -1.78 -2.61
C SER A 226 -24.75 -0.71 -1.85
N GLY A 227 -25.68 -0.03 -2.54
CA GLY A 227 -26.31 1.18 -2.04
C GLY A 227 -26.99 1.06 -0.67
N SER A 228 -27.01 2.19 0.06
CA SER A 228 -27.85 2.45 1.24
C SER A 228 -27.55 1.69 2.53
N ALA A 229 -26.42 0.99 2.67
CA ALA A 229 -25.99 0.61 4.02
C ALA A 229 -25.51 1.87 4.76
N SER A 230 -26.30 2.36 5.72
CA SER A 230 -25.78 3.29 6.73
C SER A 230 -24.55 2.65 7.37
N GLU A 231 -23.56 3.44 7.84
CA GLU A 231 -22.31 2.94 8.45
C GLU A 231 -22.50 1.86 9.54
N GLY A 232 -23.72 1.73 10.09
CA GLY A 232 -24.08 0.70 11.08
C GLY A 232 -24.70 -0.60 10.55
N ASP A 233 -24.94 -0.75 9.25
CA ASP A 233 -25.69 -1.91 8.67
C ASP A 233 -24.85 -2.74 7.68
N LEU A 234 -23.54 -2.50 7.62
CA LEU A 234 -22.63 -3.33 6.85
C LEU A 234 -22.46 -4.67 7.57
N ASP A 235 -22.56 -5.77 6.82
CA ASP A 235 -22.16 -7.09 7.30
C ASP A 235 -20.76 -6.95 7.94
N PRO A 236 -20.57 -7.40 9.20
CA PRO A 236 -19.29 -7.36 9.87
C PRO A 236 -18.20 -8.15 9.12
N SER A 237 -18.46 -8.84 8.03
CA SER A 237 -17.45 -9.40 7.13
C SER A 237 -16.80 -8.35 6.21
N VAL A 238 -17.49 -7.25 5.91
CA VAL A 238 -17.08 -6.19 4.99
C VAL A 238 -16.04 -5.27 5.64
N VAL A 239 -15.07 -4.78 4.86
CA VAL A 239 -14.10 -3.77 5.31
C VAL A 239 -14.15 -2.59 4.34
N PRO A 240 -14.37 -1.34 4.82
CA PRO A 240 -14.40 -0.17 3.94
C PRO A 240 -13.02 0.07 3.31
N TRP A 241 -13.03 0.44 2.03
CA TRP A 241 -11.85 0.81 1.25
C TRP A 241 -12.01 2.23 0.73
N ASN A 242 -11.23 3.15 1.30
CA ASN A 242 -11.26 4.56 0.93
C ASN A 242 -10.06 4.87 0.04
N GLU A 243 -10.36 5.40 -1.15
CA GLU A 243 -9.36 5.78 -2.14
C GLU A 243 -9.13 7.29 -2.11
N GLY A 244 -7.87 7.70 -2.17
CA GLY A 244 -7.52 9.12 -2.13
C GLY A 244 -7.46 9.79 -3.51
N ALA A 245 -7.39 11.12 -3.50
CA ALA A 245 -6.92 11.91 -4.63
C ALA A 245 -6.21 13.17 -4.13
N ALA A 246 -5.09 13.55 -4.75
CA ALA A 246 -4.31 14.71 -4.34
C ALA A 246 -3.51 15.33 -5.49
N ILE A 247 -3.08 16.57 -5.29
CA ILE A 247 -2.20 17.31 -6.20
C ILE A 247 -0.77 17.19 -5.69
N LEU A 248 0.16 16.77 -6.55
CA LEU A 248 1.58 16.75 -6.18
C LEU A 248 2.15 18.19 -6.15
N ARG A 249 3.10 18.43 -5.24
CA ARG A 249 3.78 19.72 -5.09
C ARG A 249 4.76 19.96 -6.23
N GLY A 250 4.83 21.22 -6.69
CA GLY A 250 5.76 21.65 -7.74
C GLY A 250 5.22 21.51 -9.17
N ASN A 251 3.92 21.23 -9.32
CA ASN A 251 3.29 20.99 -10.61
C ASN A 251 2.85 22.29 -11.28
N TRP A 252 3.07 22.38 -12.59
CA TRP A 252 2.80 23.61 -13.36
C TRP A 252 1.31 23.77 -13.69
N HIS A 253 0.55 22.67 -13.66
CA HIS A 253 -0.89 22.63 -13.97
C HIS A 253 -1.77 22.66 -12.72
N ALA A 254 -1.31 23.31 -11.64
CA ALA A 254 -2.05 23.37 -10.38
C ALA A 254 -3.50 23.90 -10.51
N PRO A 255 -3.81 24.92 -11.36
CA PRO A 255 -5.19 25.35 -11.57
C PRO A 255 -6.09 24.26 -12.17
N GLN A 256 -5.59 23.53 -13.17
CA GLN A 256 -6.32 22.44 -13.84
C GLN A 256 -6.50 21.25 -12.90
N ALA A 257 -5.47 20.92 -12.11
CA ALA A 257 -5.55 19.88 -11.09
C ALA A 257 -6.62 20.20 -10.03
N ARG A 258 -6.69 21.45 -9.56
CA ARG A 258 -7.76 21.90 -8.64
C ARG A 258 -9.14 21.83 -9.28
N ALA A 259 -9.28 22.24 -10.54
CA ALA A 259 -10.54 22.14 -11.27
C ALA A 259 -11.01 20.68 -11.37
N PHE A 260 -10.09 19.75 -11.66
CA PHE A 260 -10.39 18.32 -11.69
C PHE A 260 -10.83 17.77 -10.33
N LEU A 261 -10.13 18.12 -9.24
CA LEU A 261 -10.53 17.67 -7.90
C LEU A 261 -11.85 18.27 -7.43
N ARG A 262 -12.16 19.53 -7.78
CA ARG A 262 -13.48 20.12 -7.55
C ARG A 262 -14.57 19.40 -8.32
N PHE A 263 -14.30 19.04 -9.59
CA PHE A 263 -15.21 18.21 -10.36
C PHE A 263 -15.52 16.88 -9.65
N LEU A 264 -14.51 16.20 -9.08
CA LEU A 264 -14.71 14.98 -8.28
C LEU A 264 -15.57 15.25 -7.03
N ALA A 265 -15.35 16.37 -6.33
CA ALA A 265 -16.16 16.73 -5.16
C ALA A 265 -17.62 16.99 -5.54
N ASP A 266 -17.84 17.80 -6.56
CA ASP A 266 -19.17 18.27 -6.97
C ASP A 266 -20.02 17.17 -7.64
N HIS A 267 -19.39 16.26 -8.39
CA HIS A 267 -20.12 15.29 -9.24
C HIS A 267 -19.97 13.84 -8.77
N HIS A 268 -18.91 13.50 -8.04
CA HIS A 268 -18.65 12.13 -7.57
C HIS A 268 -18.65 12.03 -6.03
N GLY A 269 -19.00 13.11 -5.33
CA GLY A 269 -19.13 13.11 -3.87
C GLY A 269 -17.80 12.94 -3.15
N ALA A 270 -16.67 13.32 -3.77
CA ALA A 270 -15.38 13.30 -3.10
C ALA A 270 -15.40 14.24 -1.89
N THR A 271 -14.88 13.77 -0.75
CA THR A 271 -14.93 14.51 0.53
C THR A 271 -13.54 14.84 1.03
N PRO A 272 -13.30 16.03 1.63
CA PRO A 272 -11.96 16.37 2.09
C PRO A 272 -11.42 15.35 3.09
N GLY A 273 -10.19 14.91 2.87
CA GLY A 273 -9.50 13.96 3.72
C GLY A 273 -9.16 14.55 5.09
N ARG A 274 -9.09 13.68 6.10
CA ARG A 274 -8.61 14.04 7.44
C ARG A 274 -7.61 12.99 7.90
N GLU A 275 -6.51 13.46 8.48
CA GLU A 275 -5.58 12.58 9.16
C GLU A 275 -6.23 12.08 10.46
N THR A 276 -6.22 10.77 10.66
CA THR A 276 -6.66 10.11 11.89
C THR A 276 -5.54 9.20 12.39
N SER A 277 -5.58 8.84 13.67
CA SER A 277 -4.60 7.89 14.25
C SER A 277 -4.55 6.57 13.49
N ASP A 278 -5.68 6.13 12.95
CA ASP A 278 -5.83 4.89 12.20
C ASP A 278 -5.10 4.90 10.84
N LEU A 279 -4.70 6.09 10.37
CA LEU A 279 -3.99 6.28 9.11
C LEU A 279 -2.49 6.52 9.31
N ASP A 280 -1.93 6.23 10.49
CA ASP A 280 -0.50 6.37 10.73
C ASP A 280 0.31 5.40 9.85
N PRO A 281 1.09 5.89 8.86
CA PRO A 281 1.76 5.03 7.90
C PRO A 281 2.78 4.10 8.56
N GLU A 282 3.43 4.53 9.64
CA GLU A 282 4.48 3.71 10.26
C GLU A 282 3.89 2.58 11.10
N VAL A 283 2.72 2.80 11.71
CA VAL A 283 1.94 1.74 12.38
C VAL A 283 1.41 0.76 11.34
N SER A 284 0.92 1.27 10.20
CA SER A 284 0.46 0.43 9.08
C SER A 284 1.60 -0.43 8.54
N ASP A 285 2.79 0.13 8.34
CA ASP A 285 3.97 -0.60 7.88
C ASP A 285 4.44 -1.64 8.89
N LEU A 286 4.46 -1.33 10.19
CA LEU A 286 4.83 -2.30 11.24
C LEU A 286 3.82 -3.45 11.30
N LEU A 287 2.53 -3.14 11.16
CA LEU A 287 1.49 -4.17 11.10
C LEU A 287 1.64 -5.04 9.85
N ALA A 288 1.94 -4.44 8.70
CA ALA A 288 2.19 -5.20 7.47
C ALA A 288 3.39 -6.14 7.62
N ASP A 289 4.48 -5.69 8.24
CA ASP A 289 5.64 -6.54 8.55
C ASP A 289 5.30 -7.68 9.51
N LEU A 290 4.56 -7.40 10.58
CA LEU A 290 4.09 -8.41 11.52
C LEU A 290 3.28 -9.49 10.80
N LEU A 291 2.25 -9.07 10.04
CA LEU A 291 1.38 -10.00 9.33
C LEU A 291 2.12 -10.76 8.23
N GLY A 292 3.01 -10.10 7.50
CA GLY A 292 3.88 -10.74 6.51
C GLY A 292 4.74 -11.83 7.14
N ALA A 293 5.44 -11.53 8.23
CA ALA A 293 6.28 -12.49 8.94
C ALA A 293 5.47 -13.66 9.51
N THR A 294 4.33 -13.38 10.17
CA THR A 294 3.59 -14.41 10.90
C THR A 294 2.60 -15.20 10.05
N LEU A 295 2.07 -14.63 8.98
CA LEU A 295 1.02 -15.27 8.16
C LEU A 295 1.51 -15.71 6.78
N VAL A 296 2.51 -15.03 6.21
CA VAL A 296 3.02 -15.31 4.86
C VAL A 296 4.33 -16.10 4.95
N ASP A 297 5.33 -15.56 5.64
CA ASP A 297 6.65 -16.19 5.72
C ASP A 297 6.57 -17.53 6.49
N ALA A 298 5.79 -17.57 7.58
CA ALA A 298 5.55 -18.78 8.38
C ALA A 298 4.40 -19.67 7.87
N GLN A 299 3.87 -19.47 6.65
CA GLN A 299 2.67 -20.17 6.17
C GLN A 299 2.85 -21.69 6.13
N GLU A 300 4.02 -22.19 5.76
CA GLU A 300 4.30 -23.62 5.71
C GLU A 300 4.26 -24.24 7.11
N GLU A 301 4.90 -23.60 8.08
CA GLU A 301 4.91 -24.01 9.48
C GLU A 301 3.50 -23.98 10.07
N LEU A 302 2.71 -22.94 9.76
CA LEU A 302 1.32 -22.81 10.17
C LEU A 302 0.45 -23.94 9.60
N LEU A 303 0.63 -24.30 8.32
CA LEU A 303 -0.09 -25.40 7.67
C LEU A 303 0.23 -26.74 8.33
N VAL A 304 1.51 -27.00 8.62
CA VAL A 304 1.96 -28.22 9.30
C VAL A 304 1.39 -28.29 10.72
N ALA A 305 1.43 -27.17 11.46
CA ALA A 305 0.89 -27.08 12.81
C ALA A 305 -0.63 -27.30 12.83
N ALA A 306 -1.37 -26.62 11.94
CA ALA A 306 -2.81 -26.79 11.82
C ALA A 306 -3.21 -28.23 11.45
N SER A 307 -2.47 -28.84 10.51
CA SER A 307 -2.67 -30.24 10.13
C SER A 307 -2.39 -31.21 11.26
N ALA A 308 -1.37 -30.94 12.10
CA ALA A 308 -1.06 -31.74 13.27
C ALA A 308 -2.16 -31.63 14.34
N LEU A 309 -2.68 -30.41 14.59
CA LEU A 309 -3.80 -30.17 15.50
C LEU A 309 -5.06 -30.91 15.07
N ALA A 310 -5.41 -30.84 13.78
CA ALA A 310 -6.56 -31.55 13.22
C ALA A 310 -6.49 -33.07 13.42
N ARG A 311 -5.27 -33.66 13.44
CA ARG A 311 -5.05 -35.09 13.70
C ARG A 311 -5.07 -35.47 15.18
N ALA A 312 -4.83 -34.53 16.10
CA ALA A 312 -4.57 -34.82 17.51
C ALA A 312 -5.82 -35.04 18.38
N GLY A 313 -7.00 -34.54 17.99
CA GLY A 313 -8.25 -34.67 18.75
C GLY A 313 -8.36 -33.75 20.00
N ASP A 314 -9.53 -33.75 20.65
CA ASP A 314 -10.17 -32.56 21.22
C ASP A 314 -9.60 -31.90 22.53
N PRO A 315 -9.01 -32.61 23.52
CA PRO A 315 -8.53 -31.90 24.72
C PRO A 315 -7.11 -31.32 24.55
N VAL A 316 -6.23 -31.97 23.79
CA VAL A 316 -4.87 -31.48 23.50
C VAL A 316 -4.91 -30.42 22.40
N SER A 317 -5.85 -30.53 21.46
CA SER A 317 -6.04 -29.58 20.36
C SER A 317 -6.43 -28.19 20.88
N ALA A 318 -7.30 -28.06 21.89
CA ALA A 318 -7.77 -26.76 22.35
C ALA A 318 -6.64 -25.87 22.94
N ARG A 319 -5.77 -26.45 23.78
CA ARG A 319 -4.62 -25.73 24.34
C ARG A 319 -3.58 -25.41 23.26
N ALA A 320 -3.30 -26.37 22.39
CA ALA A 320 -2.31 -26.19 21.33
C ALA A 320 -2.80 -25.23 20.23
N GLN A 321 -4.11 -25.15 19.98
CA GLN A 321 -4.73 -24.15 19.13
C GLN A 321 -4.66 -22.75 19.75
N ALA A 322 -4.84 -22.64 21.07
CA ALA A 322 -4.65 -21.36 21.76
C ALA A 322 -3.22 -20.84 21.59
N TRP A 323 -2.21 -21.70 21.69
CA TRP A 323 -0.81 -21.32 21.43
C TRP A 323 -0.54 -20.94 19.98
N LEU A 324 -1.12 -21.67 19.01
CA LEU A 324 -0.94 -21.36 17.59
C LEU A 324 -1.52 -19.98 17.22
N THR A 325 -2.60 -19.57 17.91
CA THR A 325 -3.38 -18.38 17.56
C THR A 325 -3.13 -17.19 18.49
N GLU A 326 -2.18 -17.31 19.40
CA GLU A 326 -1.73 -16.21 20.25
C GLU A 326 -0.89 -15.19 19.45
N PRO A 327 -1.16 -13.87 19.59
CA PRO A 327 -0.28 -12.85 19.06
C PRO A 327 1.15 -13.03 19.58
N PRO A 328 2.19 -12.73 18.78
CA PRO A 328 3.57 -12.85 19.24
C PRO A 328 3.83 -11.96 20.47
N PRO A 329 4.66 -12.41 21.42
CA PRO A 329 4.98 -11.65 22.62
C PRO A 329 5.94 -10.48 22.34
N TRP A 330 5.90 -9.48 23.21
CA TRP A 330 6.88 -8.41 23.29
C TRP A 330 7.37 -8.25 24.74
N PRO A 331 8.68 -8.39 25.00
CA PRO A 331 9.75 -8.67 24.04
C PRO A 331 9.62 -10.05 23.37
N PRO A 332 10.28 -10.28 22.22
CA PRO A 332 10.25 -11.61 21.60
C PRO A 332 10.78 -12.68 22.55
N ALA A 333 10.25 -13.91 22.45
CA ALA A 333 10.60 -15.01 23.36
C ALA A 333 12.11 -15.32 23.41
N SER A 334 12.89 -15.00 22.37
CA SER A 334 14.35 -15.10 22.38
C SER A 334 15.02 -14.12 23.35
N VAL A 335 14.48 -12.91 23.47
CA VAL A 335 14.92 -11.87 24.41
C VAL A 335 14.51 -12.23 25.84
N GLU A 336 13.30 -12.75 26.04
CA GLU A 336 12.85 -13.26 27.34
C GLU A 336 13.78 -14.40 27.83
N LYS A 337 14.16 -15.33 26.94
CA LYS A 337 15.15 -16.38 27.25
C LYS A 337 16.53 -15.84 27.62
N LEU A 338 16.94 -14.68 27.10
CA LEU A 338 18.18 -14.03 27.52
C LEU A 338 18.03 -13.42 28.91
N GLN A 339 16.90 -12.79 29.21
CA GLN A 339 16.61 -12.17 30.50
C GLN A 339 16.55 -13.19 31.64
N THR A 340 15.95 -14.36 31.40
CA THR A 340 15.83 -15.43 32.41
C THR A 340 17.19 -15.99 32.86
N ARG A 341 18.27 -15.78 32.09
CA ARG A 341 19.64 -16.13 32.52
C ARG A 341 20.14 -15.24 33.67
N GLY A 342 19.62 -14.02 33.79
CA GLY A 342 19.90 -13.08 34.86
C GLY A 342 21.33 -12.52 34.91
N GLY A 343 21.54 -11.54 35.77
CA GLY A 343 22.84 -10.94 36.07
C GLY A 343 23.41 -10.00 35.00
N ASP A 344 24.59 -9.45 35.29
CA ASP A 344 25.24 -8.41 34.45
C ASP A 344 25.58 -8.91 33.04
N ILE A 345 25.89 -10.21 32.89
CA ILE A 345 26.19 -10.82 31.59
C ILE A 345 24.96 -10.81 30.69
N ALA A 346 23.78 -11.15 31.22
CA ALA A 346 22.53 -11.12 30.45
C ALA A 346 22.19 -9.68 30.00
N LEU A 347 22.41 -8.70 30.88
CA LEU A 347 22.20 -7.29 30.54
C LEU A 347 23.18 -6.81 29.45
N ALA A 348 24.46 -7.19 29.53
CA ALA A 348 25.44 -6.87 28.49
C ALA A 348 25.05 -7.49 27.14
N MET A 349 24.61 -8.75 27.11
CA MET A 349 24.13 -9.40 25.88
C MET A 349 22.91 -8.68 25.27
N LEU A 350 21.98 -8.21 26.11
CA LEU A 350 20.83 -7.43 25.65
C LEU A 350 21.25 -6.08 25.06
N GLN A 351 22.21 -5.40 25.70
CA GLN A 351 22.75 -4.14 25.19
C GLN A 351 23.48 -4.33 23.85
N ASP A 352 24.25 -5.41 23.71
CA ASP A 352 24.93 -5.76 22.45
C ASP A 352 23.92 -6.07 21.34
N LEU A 353 22.90 -6.89 21.64
CA LEU A 353 21.82 -7.20 20.68
C LEU A 353 21.08 -5.92 20.26
N ALA A 354 20.69 -5.08 21.21
CA ALA A 354 20.05 -3.81 20.92
C ALA A 354 20.96 -2.90 20.08
N GLY A 355 22.28 -2.90 20.32
CA GLY A 355 23.23 -2.12 19.54
C GLY A 355 23.45 -2.61 18.10
N GLN A 356 23.27 -3.91 17.85
CA GLN A 356 23.29 -4.46 16.49
C GLN A 356 22.04 -4.06 15.71
N ILE A 357 20.88 -4.10 16.37
CA ILE A 357 19.56 -3.81 15.79
C ILE A 357 19.35 -2.30 15.62
N ALA A 358 19.79 -1.51 16.59
CA ALA A 358 19.66 -0.06 16.65
C ALA A 358 21.02 0.56 17.02
N PRO A 359 21.84 0.93 16.03
CA PRO A 359 23.14 1.53 16.27
C PRO A 359 23.06 2.90 16.96
N ASP A 360 22.00 3.67 16.72
CA ASP A 360 21.86 5.00 17.32
C ASP A 360 21.54 4.92 18.82
N PRO A 361 22.12 5.81 19.67
CA PRO A 361 21.97 5.71 21.12
C PRO A 361 20.53 5.80 21.63
N GLU A 362 19.72 6.69 21.05
CA GLU A 362 18.36 6.94 21.51
C GLU A 362 17.40 5.77 21.18
N PRO A 363 17.31 5.26 19.93
CA PRO A 363 16.54 4.05 19.63
C PRO A 363 17.03 2.82 20.39
N ARG A 364 18.35 2.67 20.56
CA ARG A 364 18.96 1.57 21.33
C ARG A 364 18.51 1.61 22.78
N PHE A 365 18.62 2.76 23.42
CA PHE A 365 18.23 2.93 24.82
C PHE A 365 16.75 2.61 25.00
N TRP A 366 15.90 3.13 24.11
CA TRP A 366 14.47 2.81 24.11
C TRP A 366 14.22 1.31 24.01
N LEU A 367 14.91 0.62 23.09
CA LEU A 367 14.73 -0.81 22.85
C LEU A 367 15.09 -1.66 24.08
N VAL A 368 16.23 -1.38 24.71
CA VAL A 368 16.64 -2.06 25.96
C VAL A 368 15.60 -1.83 27.06
N GLN A 369 15.15 -0.59 27.26
CA GLN A 369 14.13 -0.27 28.26
C GLN A 369 12.80 -0.97 27.98
N SER A 370 12.41 -1.02 26.72
CA SER A 370 11.19 -1.70 26.26
C SER A 370 11.25 -3.19 26.54
N TRP A 371 12.38 -3.83 26.28
CA TRP A 371 12.57 -5.26 26.53
C TRP A 371 12.57 -5.60 28.02
N LEU A 372 13.09 -4.75 28.90
CA LEU A 372 13.11 -5.01 30.35
C LEU A 372 11.72 -4.92 31.02
N ARG A 373 10.68 -4.54 30.29
CA ARG A 373 9.30 -4.51 30.79
C ARG A 373 8.70 -5.92 30.80
N PRO A 374 7.62 -6.15 31.59
CA PRO A 374 6.88 -7.40 31.54
C PRO A 374 6.38 -7.73 30.13
N ASP A 375 6.34 -9.03 29.82
CA ASP A 375 5.78 -9.52 28.55
C ASP A 375 4.34 -9.05 28.34
N ARG A 376 4.06 -8.65 27.10
CA ARG A 376 2.74 -8.28 26.60
C ARG A 376 2.63 -8.65 25.13
N PRO A 377 1.43 -8.99 24.64
CA PRO A 377 1.24 -9.30 23.22
C PRO A 377 1.55 -8.10 22.33
N ILE A 378 2.08 -8.34 21.13
CA ILE A 378 2.13 -7.34 20.07
C ILE A 378 0.70 -7.08 19.59
N ASP A 379 0.17 -5.91 19.97
CA ASP A 379 -1.13 -5.38 19.58
C ASP A 379 -1.02 -3.98 18.95
N HIS A 380 -2.16 -3.37 18.59
CA HIS A 380 -2.17 -2.03 18.01
C HIS A 380 -1.50 -0.97 18.91
N SER A 381 -1.65 -1.09 20.23
CA SER A 381 -1.02 -0.16 21.18
C SER A 381 0.50 -0.33 21.16
N MET A 382 0.99 -1.57 21.16
CA MET A 382 2.41 -1.87 21.05
C MET A 382 3.00 -1.36 19.73
N LEU A 383 2.32 -1.60 18.61
CA LEU A 383 2.75 -1.11 17.29
C LEU A 383 2.79 0.43 17.23
N THR A 384 1.83 1.10 17.88
CA THR A 384 1.83 2.56 18.03
C THR A 384 3.01 3.05 18.88
N GLU A 385 3.35 2.32 19.94
CA GLU A 385 4.51 2.62 20.78
C GLU A 385 5.82 2.47 20.00
N LEU A 386 5.97 1.40 19.22
CA LEU A 386 7.11 1.14 18.34
C LEU A 386 7.26 2.19 17.25
N ALA A 387 6.15 2.59 16.62
CA ALA A 387 6.15 3.62 15.59
C ALA A 387 6.64 4.98 16.10
N ARG A 388 6.41 5.28 17.39
CA ARG A 388 6.81 6.55 18.03
C ARG A 388 8.13 6.46 18.79
N ALA A 389 8.71 5.26 18.91
CA ALA A 389 9.94 5.03 19.66
C ALA A 389 11.09 5.90 19.13
N ALA A 390 11.74 6.63 20.04
CA ALA A 390 12.82 7.57 19.72
C ALA A 390 12.43 8.56 18.59
N GLY A 391 11.24 9.16 18.68
CA GLY A 391 10.75 10.09 17.65
C GLY A 391 10.47 9.45 16.28
N GLY A 392 10.30 8.12 16.23
CA GLY A 392 10.14 7.35 15.00
C GLY A 392 11.45 6.92 14.35
N CYS A 393 12.60 7.18 14.97
CA CYS A 393 13.89 6.74 14.46
C CYS A 393 14.02 5.21 14.47
N LEU A 394 13.44 4.52 15.46
CA LEU A 394 13.54 3.05 15.55
C LEU A 394 12.88 2.36 14.37
N VAL A 395 11.65 2.76 14.00
CA VAL A 395 10.92 2.14 12.89
C VAL A 395 11.56 2.43 11.53
N ARG A 396 12.33 3.52 11.41
CA ARG A 396 13.08 3.87 10.19
C ARG A 396 14.41 3.12 10.08
N GLU A 397 14.90 2.52 11.16
CA GLU A 397 16.14 1.74 11.16
C GLU A 397 15.95 0.42 10.37
N PRO A 398 16.62 0.23 9.23
CA PRO A 398 16.43 -0.96 8.39
C PRO A 398 16.77 -2.26 9.12
N ARG A 399 17.76 -2.25 10.03
CA ARG A 399 18.15 -3.44 10.80
C ARG A 399 17.07 -3.85 11.78
N PHE A 400 16.38 -2.88 12.40
CA PHE A 400 15.23 -3.13 13.25
C PHE A 400 14.08 -3.73 12.46
N ARG A 401 13.76 -3.18 11.28
CA ARG A 401 12.73 -3.75 10.39
C ARG A 401 13.07 -5.16 9.92
N ALA A 402 14.33 -5.41 9.56
CA ALA A 402 14.80 -6.74 9.18
C ALA A 402 14.67 -7.73 10.34
N TRP A 403 15.13 -7.34 11.54
CA TRP A 403 15.04 -8.18 12.73
C TRP A 403 13.59 -8.49 13.16
N LEU A 404 12.66 -7.54 13.00
CA LEU A 404 11.24 -7.78 13.27
C LEU A 404 10.60 -8.81 12.32
N ARG A 405 11.13 -8.96 11.10
CA ARG A 405 10.58 -9.89 10.09
C ARG A 405 11.05 -11.33 10.30
N GLY A 406 12.10 -11.55 11.09
CA GLY A 406 12.72 -12.86 11.31
C GLY A 406 14.12 -12.93 10.73
#